data_AF-A0A9J5X2W7-F1
#
_entry.id   AF-A0A9J5X2W7-F1
#
_cell.length_a   1.000
_cell.length_b   1.000
_cell.length_c   1.000
_cell.angle_alpha   90.00
_cell.angle_beta   90.00
_cell.angle_gamma   90.00
#
_symmetry.space_group_name_H-M   'P 1'
#
loop_
_entity.id
_entity.type
_entity.pdbx_description
1 polymer ?
#
loop_
_entity_poly.entity_id
_entity_poly.type
_entity_poly.pdbx_seq_one_letter_code
_entity_poly.pdbx_strand_id
1 'polypeptide(L)'
;MPSYLRQLFAMLLISNSMSRPEVIWQSTWHLLSEDIIHEQRRVLNNPEAYLSDVDLKNCCLQKIESFLKSCGRSFSDFPTMPIPVYTEDDVDITNRLICDEMRYNKQALADEH
;
A
#
# COMPACT_ATOMS: atom_id res chain seq x y z
N MET A 1 6.24 -13.61 -1.19
CA MET A 1 5.58 -13.58 0.13
C MET A 1 6.24 -12.53 1.02
N PRO A 2 5.96 -11.25 0.81
CA PRO A 2 6.56 -10.16 1.59
C PRO A 2 5.58 -9.58 2.63
N SER A 3 4.48 -10.28 2.86
CA SER A 3 3.40 -9.90 3.76
C SER A 3 3.76 -10.05 5.25
N TYR A 4 4.77 -10.87 5.58
CA TYR A 4 5.03 -11.25 6.98
C TYR A 4 5.46 -10.08 7.86
N LEU A 5 6.38 -9.23 7.41
CA LEU A 5 6.83 -8.08 8.21
C LEU A 5 5.70 -7.06 8.43
N ARG A 6 4.88 -6.82 7.40
CA ARG A 6 3.69 -5.96 7.52
C ARG A 6 2.63 -6.56 8.43
N GLN A 7 2.41 -7.86 8.37
CA GLN A 7 1.53 -8.59 9.30
C GLN A 7 2.05 -8.52 10.73
N LEU A 8 3.35 -8.72 10.95
CA LEU A 8 3.97 -8.61 12.26
C LEU A 8 3.82 -7.20 12.83
N PHE A 9 4.09 -6.17 12.02
CA PHE A 9 3.91 -4.78 12.42
C PHE A 9 2.44 -4.48 12.77
N ALA A 10 1.48 -4.95 11.96
CA ALA A 10 0.05 -4.83 12.25
C ALA A 10 -0.34 -5.54 13.56
N MET A 11 0.17 -6.75 13.80
CA MET A 11 -0.08 -7.48 15.05
C MET A 11 0.47 -6.72 16.26
N LEU A 12 1.68 -6.17 16.17
CA LEU A 12 2.30 -5.37 17.23
C LEU A 12 1.50 -4.08 17.53
N LEU A 13 0.90 -3.47 16.50
CA LEU A 13 -0.04 -2.36 16.67
C LEU A 13 -1.29 -2.83 17.42
N ILE A 14 -1.92 -3.91 16.96
CA ILE A 14 -3.16 -4.45 17.55
C ILE A 14 -2.95 -4.86 19.02
N SER A 15 -1.81 -5.46 19.35
CA SER A 15 -1.47 -5.88 20.70
C SER A 15 -0.99 -4.73 21.59
N ASN A 16 -0.98 -3.49 21.09
CA ASN A 16 -0.51 -2.29 21.77
C ASN A 16 0.89 -2.47 22.40
N SER A 17 1.73 -3.29 21.77
CA SER A 17 3.05 -3.66 22.30
C SER A 17 4.14 -2.64 21.97
N MET A 18 3.80 -1.62 21.17
CA MET A 18 4.69 -0.56 20.75
C MET A 18 4.32 0.73 21.49
N SER A 19 5.24 1.24 22.31
CA SER A 19 5.04 2.52 23.03
C SER A 19 5.00 3.73 22.10
N ARG A 20 5.69 3.65 20.95
CA ARG A 20 5.85 4.72 19.96
C ARG A 20 5.82 4.17 18.54
N PRO A 21 4.65 3.72 18.06
CA PRO A 21 4.54 3.09 16.75
C PRO A 21 4.95 4.02 15.60
N GLU A 22 4.84 5.34 15.77
CA GLU A 22 5.24 6.34 14.80
C GLU A 22 6.75 6.36 14.53
N VAL A 23 7.56 6.17 15.58
CA VAL A 23 9.03 6.13 15.47
C VAL A 23 9.48 4.83 14.82
N ILE A 24 8.86 3.72 15.24
CA ILE A 24 9.16 2.40 14.69
C ILE A 24 8.79 2.39 13.22
N TRP A 25 7.62 2.93 12.84
CA TRP A 25 7.22 3.12 11.45
C TRP A 25 8.25 3.91 10.65
N GLN A 26 8.66 5.10 11.09
CA GLN A 26 9.66 5.92 10.36
C GLN A 26 11.02 5.23 10.22
N SER A 27 11.36 4.31 11.11
CA SER A 27 12.63 3.56 11.04
C SER A 27 12.53 2.29 10.18
N THR A 28 11.33 1.70 10.07
CA THR A 28 11.13 0.37 9.47
C THR A 28 10.36 0.38 8.15
N TRP A 29 9.74 1.50 7.75
CA TRP A 29 8.93 1.57 6.52
C TRP A 29 9.68 1.14 5.26
N HIS A 30 10.99 1.40 5.19
CA HIS A 30 11.83 0.94 4.07
C HIS A 30 11.83 -0.59 3.94
N LEU A 31 11.96 -1.31 5.06
CA LEU A 31 11.92 -2.77 5.10
C LEU A 31 10.51 -3.31 4.79
N LEU A 32 9.47 -2.56 5.18
CA LEU A 32 8.08 -2.93 4.96
C LEU A 32 7.60 -2.68 3.53
N SER A 33 8.29 -1.81 2.77
CA SER A 33 7.94 -1.39 1.40
C SER A 33 8.88 -1.93 0.32
N GLU A 34 9.94 -2.65 0.69
CA GLU A 34 10.92 -3.21 -0.24
C GLU A 34 10.24 -4.03 -1.35
N ASP A 35 9.27 -4.86 -0.98
CA ASP A 35 8.53 -5.68 -1.93
C ASP A 35 7.55 -4.93 -2.81
N ILE A 36 7.07 -3.78 -2.35
CA ILE A 36 6.12 -2.94 -3.10
C ILE A 36 6.84 -2.39 -4.33
N ILE A 37 8.09 -1.97 -4.19
CA ILE A 37 8.94 -1.53 -5.31
C ILE A 37 9.09 -2.67 -6.32
N HIS A 38 9.36 -3.88 -5.85
CA HIS A 38 9.53 -5.05 -6.72
C HIS A 38 8.24 -5.43 -7.45
N GLU A 39 7.10 -5.40 -6.75
CA GLU A 39 5.78 -5.67 -7.32
C GLU A 39 5.41 -4.61 -8.37
N GLN A 40 5.67 -3.33 -8.09
CA GLN A 40 5.31 -2.23 -8.98
C GLN A 40 6.14 -2.21 -10.27
N ARG A 41 7.45 -2.48 -10.17
CA ARG A 41 8.31 -2.68 -11.36
C ARG A 41 7.79 -3.81 -12.27
N ARG A 42 7.27 -4.87 -11.66
CA ARG A 42 6.69 -6.01 -12.39
C ARG A 42 5.35 -5.66 -13.04
N VAL A 43 4.49 -4.90 -12.36
CA VAL A 43 3.16 -4.49 -12.86
C VAL A 43 3.28 -3.47 -14.00
N LEU A 44 4.18 -2.50 -13.87
CA LEU A 44 4.39 -1.45 -14.87
C LEU A 44 5.22 -1.93 -16.08
N ASN A 45 5.81 -3.13 -16.00
CA ASN A 45 6.74 -3.67 -16.98
C ASN A 45 7.88 -2.69 -17.34
N ASN A 46 8.20 -1.80 -16.39
CA ASN A 46 9.18 -0.73 -16.54
C ASN A 46 10.22 -0.88 -15.42
N PRO A 47 11.48 -1.23 -15.74
CA PRO A 47 12.56 -1.35 -14.76
C PRO A 47 12.89 -0.02 -14.06
N GLU A 48 12.62 1.10 -14.71
CA GLU A 48 12.87 2.47 -14.22
C GLU A 48 11.64 3.07 -13.52
N ALA A 49 10.61 2.28 -13.20
CA ALA A 49 9.54 2.75 -12.35
C ALA A 49 10.10 3.01 -10.94
N TYR A 50 10.28 4.31 -10.62
CA TYR A 50 10.59 4.79 -9.29
C TYR A 50 9.31 5.32 -8.65
N LEU A 51 9.00 4.83 -7.46
CA LEU A 51 8.05 5.50 -6.58
C LEU A 51 8.78 6.50 -5.72
N SER A 52 8.14 7.63 -5.44
CA SER A 52 8.61 8.51 -4.38
C SER A 52 8.52 7.80 -3.03
N ASP A 53 9.37 8.18 -2.08
CA ASP A 53 9.30 7.72 -0.70
C ASP A 53 7.92 7.96 -0.09
N VAL A 54 7.24 9.03 -0.51
CA VAL A 54 5.88 9.35 -0.09
C VAL A 54 4.89 8.30 -0.58
N ASP A 55 4.96 7.94 -1.86
CA ASP A 55 4.06 6.95 -2.46
C ASP A 55 4.32 5.56 -1.89
N LEU A 56 5.59 5.20 -1.67
CA LEU A 56 5.95 3.93 -1.04
C LEU A 56 5.43 3.80 0.38
N LYS A 57 5.61 4.85 1.19
CA LYS A 57 5.03 4.91 2.53
C LYS A 57 3.52 4.77 2.46
N ASN A 58 2.88 5.45 1.53
CA ASN A 58 1.43 5.42 1.37
C ASN A 58 0.92 4.01 1.00
N CYS A 59 1.47 3.39 -0.04
CA CYS A 59 1.13 2.02 -0.43
C CYS A 59 1.37 1.02 0.71
N CYS A 60 2.46 1.19 1.46
CA CYS A 60 2.75 0.33 2.59
C CYS A 60 1.72 0.50 3.73
N LEU A 61 1.33 1.73 4.04
CA LEU A 61 0.26 2.00 5.01
C LEU A 61 -1.07 1.39 4.55
N GLN A 62 -1.47 1.55 3.29
CA GLN A 62 -2.71 0.94 2.78
C GLN A 62 -2.72 -0.59 2.93
N LYS A 63 -1.60 -1.26 2.59
CA LYS A 63 -1.45 -2.71 2.77
C LYS A 63 -1.56 -3.12 4.24
N ILE A 64 -0.99 -2.34 5.17
CA ILE A 64 -1.15 -2.57 6.62
C ILE A 64 -2.58 -2.31 7.07
N GLU A 65 -3.24 -1.28 6.54
CA GLU A 65 -4.63 -0.96 6.88
C GLU A 65 -5.58 -2.09 6.48
N SER A 66 -5.35 -2.74 5.33
CA SER A 66 -6.11 -3.92 4.94
C SER A 66 -6.00 -5.05 5.98
N PHE A 67 -4.83 -5.24 6.58
CA PHE A 67 -4.66 -6.20 7.66
C PHE A 67 -5.37 -5.74 8.94
N LEU A 68 -5.24 -4.48 9.33
CA LEU A 68 -5.95 -3.94 10.49
C LEU A 68 -7.48 -4.11 10.35
N LYS A 69 -8.02 -3.78 9.16
CA LYS A 69 -9.45 -3.92 8.83
C LYS A 69 -9.91 -5.37 8.96
N SER A 70 -9.10 -6.34 8.52
CA SER A 70 -9.40 -7.77 8.69
C SER A 70 -9.49 -8.20 10.16
N CYS A 71 -8.81 -7.47 11.06
CA CYS A 71 -8.86 -7.68 12.51
C CYS A 71 -9.88 -6.76 13.22
N GLY A 72 -10.71 -6.01 12.49
CA GLY A 72 -11.70 -5.09 13.07
C GLY A 72 -11.08 -3.85 13.73
N ARG A 73 -9.92 -3.41 13.23
CA ARG A 73 -9.22 -2.19 13.66
C ARG A 73 -8.90 -1.33 12.44
N SER A 74 -8.53 -0.08 12.67
CA SER A 74 -8.15 0.87 11.63
C SER A 74 -7.02 1.77 12.11
N PHE A 75 -6.35 2.49 11.20
CA PHE A 75 -5.38 3.51 11.63
C PHE A 75 -6.02 4.65 12.44
N SER A 76 -7.34 4.85 12.32
CA SER A 76 -8.10 5.79 13.14
C SER A 76 -8.06 5.44 14.64
N ASP A 77 -7.80 4.18 15.00
CA ASP A 77 -7.64 3.73 16.39
C ASP A 77 -6.23 4.05 16.95
N PHE A 78 -5.29 4.49 16.09
CA PHE A 78 -3.89 4.75 16.43
C PHE A 78 -3.52 6.21 16.09
N PRO A 79 -3.87 7.19 16.93
CA PRO A 79 -3.73 8.62 16.62
C PRO A 79 -2.27 9.08 16.42
N THR A 80 -1.29 8.29 16.88
CA THR A 80 0.13 8.57 16.67
C THR A 80 0.64 8.13 15.29
N MET A 81 -0.08 7.24 14.60
CA MET A 81 0.31 6.72 13.30
C MET A 81 -0.14 7.62 12.14
N PRO A 82 0.65 7.72 11.06
CA PRO A 82 0.20 8.37 9.84
C PRO A 82 -0.94 7.56 9.20
N ILE A 83 -1.95 8.27 8.73
CA ILE A 83 -3.10 7.69 8.02
C ILE A 83 -2.74 7.64 6.53
N PRO A 84 -2.97 6.51 5.84
CA PRO A 84 -2.79 6.46 4.39
C PRO A 84 -3.74 7.42 3.68
N VAL A 85 -3.21 8.06 2.65
CA VAL A 85 -3.98 8.83 1.70
C VAL A 85 -4.51 7.86 0.65
N TYR A 86 -5.80 7.95 0.36
CA TYR A 86 -6.42 7.20 -0.73
C TYR A 86 -6.66 8.18 -1.88
N THR A 87 -5.95 8.00 -3.00
CA THR A 87 -6.26 8.72 -4.24
C THR A 87 -7.31 7.96 -5.05
N GLU A 88 -7.97 8.62 -5.99
CA GLU A 88 -8.98 7.97 -6.87
C GLU A 88 -8.37 6.83 -7.72
N ASP A 89 -7.05 6.85 -7.93
CA ASP A 89 -6.29 5.78 -8.60
C ASP A 89 -5.92 4.61 -7.67
N ASP A 90 -6.04 4.77 -6.34
CA ASP A 90 -5.77 3.71 -5.34
C ASP A 90 -6.98 2.77 -5.12
N VAL A 91 -8.05 2.93 -5.92
CA VAL A 91 -9.22 2.05 -5.92
C VAL A 91 -8.77 0.65 -6.34
N ASP A 92 -8.46 -0.15 -5.33
CA ASP A 92 -8.44 -1.61 -5.37
C ASP A 92 -7.69 -2.17 -6.60
N ILE A 93 -6.36 -1.96 -6.66
CA ILE A 93 -5.46 -2.67 -7.61
C ILE A 93 -5.54 -4.21 -7.40
N THR A 94 -6.16 -4.67 -6.32
CA THR A 94 -6.50 -6.09 -6.10
C THR A 94 -7.56 -6.56 -7.09
N ASN A 95 -8.43 -5.68 -7.59
CA ASN A 95 -9.34 -5.95 -8.69
C ASN A 95 -8.67 -5.67 -10.04
N ARG A 96 -7.65 -6.48 -10.36
CA ARG A 96 -6.97 -6.47 -11.67
C ARG A 96 -7.95 -6.45 -12.85
N LEU A 97 -9.13 -7.08 -12.71
CA LEU A 97 -10.22 -7.06 -13.69
C LEU A 97 -10.79 -5.66 -13.93
N ILE A 98 -11.03 -4.88 -12.87
CA ILE A 98 -11.54 -3.50 -12.98
C ILE A 98 -10.47 -2.59 -13.59
N CYS A 99 -9.20 -2.77 -13.21
CA CYS A 99 -8.09 -2.00 -13.79
C CYS A 99 -7.91 -2.29 -15.30
N ASP A 100 -8.07 -3.55 -15.73
CA ASP A 100 -7.98 -3.93 -17.15
C ASP A 100 -9.18 -3.38 -17.95
N GLU A 101 -10.40 -3.38 -17.40
CA GLU A 101 -11.57 -2.77 -18.06
C GLU A 101 -11.40 -1.25 -18.27
N MET A 102 -10.88 -0.53 -17.26
CA MET A 102 -10.63 0.91 -17.40
C MET A 102 -9.53 1.23 -18.41
N ARG A 103 -8.54 0.36 -18.57
CA ARG A 103 -7.50 0.50 -19.61
C ARG A 103 -8.05 0.24 -21.01
N TYR A 104 -8.92 -0.75 -21.15
CA TYR A 104 -9.55 -1.08 -22.42
C TYR A 104 -10.42 0.07 -22.94
N ASN A 105 -11.17 0.72 -22.05
CA ASN A 105 -12.03 1.85 -22.41
C ASN A 105 -11.22 3.09 -22.88
N LYS A 106 -10.00 3.28 -22.37
CA LYS A 106 -9.09 4.34 -22.84
C LYS A 106 -8.43 4.02 -24.19
N GLN A 107 -8.17 2.75 -24.49
CA GLN A 107 -7.61 2.34 -25.79
C GLN A 107 -8.65 2.44 -26.91
N ALA A 108 -9.91 2.06 -26.65
CA ALA A 108 -10.98 2.15 -27.64
C ALA A 108 -11.22 3.59 -28.14
N LEU A 109 -11.04 4.60 -27.28
CA LEU A 109 -11.20 6.01 -27.66
C LEU A 109 -9.99 6.57 -28.45
N ALA A 110 -8.82 5.96 -28.29
CA ALA A 110 -7.59 6.37 -28.98
C ALA A 110 -7.49 5.80 -30.41
N ASP A 111 -8.10 4.64 -30.67
CA ASP A 111 -8.18 4.04 -32.01
C ASP A 111 -9.27 4.67 -32.90
N GLU A 112 -10.13 5.54 -32.34
CA GLU A 112 -11.22 6.21 -33.07
C GLU A 112 -10.86 7.62 -33.59
N HIS A 113 -9.59 8.03 -33.57
CA HIS A 113 -9.10 9.30 -34.16
C HIS A 113 -7.85 9.14 -35.02
#